data_AF-A0A7S3EW66-F1
#
_entry.id   AF-A0A7S3EW66-F1
#
_cell.length_a   1.000
_cell.length_b   1.000
_cell.length_c   1.000
_cell.angle_alpha   90.00
_cell.angle_beta   90.00
_cell.angle_gamma   90.00
#
_symmetry.space_group_name_H-M   'P 1'
#
loop_
_entity.id
_entity.type
_entity.pdbx_description
1 polymer ?
#
loop_
_entity_poly.entity_id
_entity_poly.type
_entity_poly.pdbx_seq_one_letter_code
_entity_poly.pdbx_strand_id
1 'polypeptide(L)'
;LCQLPEMGLTRGYYLHSSFLAMAVFNMVGPLFGCPFVTGSLPHSPQFVRALSVSKSSPDQLDRPSQLMRTTPFVAEGRVAPLIMYSLVGLPLLYPGLLEVIP
;
A
#
# COMPACT_ATOMS: atom_id res chain seq x y z
N LEU A 1 -4.87 1.22 10.08
CA LEU A 1 -5.02 2.51 9.36
C LEU A 1 -5.59 2.34 7.96
N CYS A 2 -5.19 1.31 7.20
CA CYS A 2 -5.74 1.14 5.85
C CYS A 2 -7.23 0.75 5.80
N GLN A 3 -7.74 0.14 6.86
CA GLN A 3 -9.11 -0.39 6.93
C GLN A 3 -10.16 0.63 7.40
N LEU A 4 -9.82 1.94 7.49
CA LEU A 4 -10.83 2.93 7.86
C LEU A 4 -11.92 3.01 6.77
N PRO A 5 -13.20 3.18 7.14
CA PRO A 5 -14.31 3.21 6.18
C PRO A 5 -14.18 4.33 5.14
N GLU A 6 -13.43 5.38 5.44
CA GLU A 6 -13.12 6.49 4.52
C GLU A 6 -12.22 6.09 3.34
N MET A 7 -11.48 4.97 3.45
CA MET A 7 -10.50 4.52 2.45
C MET A 7 -11.14 3.67 1.34
N GLY A 8 -12.41 3.28 1.46
CA GLY A 8 -13.14 2.58 0.41
C GLY A 8 -12.66 1.16 0.08
N LEU A 9 -11.83 0.56 0.93
CA LEU A 9 -11.40 -0.85 0.82
C LEU A 9 -12.56 -1.78 1.21
N THR A 10 -12.90 -2.72 0.33
CA THR A 10 -14.07 -3.61 0.46
C THR A 10 -13.70 -5.08 0.62
N ARG A 11 -12.53 -5.52 0.12
CA ARG A 11 -12.08 -6.91 0.28
C ARG A 11 -10.80 -6.99 1.13
N GLY A 12 -10.56 -8.16 1.71
CA GLY A 12 -9.22 -8.51 2.20
C GLY A 12 -8.94 -8.31 3.69
N TYR A 13 -9.93 -8.45 4.58
CA TYR A 13 -9.69 -8.46 6.03
C TYR A 13 -9.00 -9.78 6.47
N TYR A 14 -7.67 -9.80 6.37
CA TYR A 14 -6.86 -10.98 6.69
C TYR A 14 -5.82 -10.66 7.77
N LEU A 15 -6.29 -10.22 8.95
CA LEU A 15 -5.39 -9.79 10.03
C LEU A 15 -4.54 -10.95 10.57
N HIS A 16 -5.17 -12.07 10.94
CA HIS A 16 -4.46 -13.20 11.55
C HIS A 16 -3.43 -13.85 10.62
N SER A 17 -3.79 -14.11 9.36
CA SER A 17 -2.86 -14.71 8.41
C SER A 17 -1.73 -13.75 8.02
N SER A 18 -1.99 -12.44 7.96
CA SER A 18 -0.93 -11.44 7.72
C SER A 18 0.04 -11.35 8.90
N PHE A 19 -0.45 -11.39 10.14
CA PHE A 19 0.41 -11.42 11.33
C PHE A 19 1.21 -12.71 11.42
N LEU A 20 0.63 -13.86 11.06
CA LEU A 20 1.35 -15.13 10.99
C LEU A 20 2.48 -15.06 9.97
N ALA A 21 2.21 -14.57 8.76
CA ALA A 21 3.23 -14.41 7.72
C ALA A 21 4.36 -13.48 8.18
N MET A 22 4.02 -12.34 8.80
CA MET A 22 4.99 -11.42 9.38
C MET A 22 5.83 -12.09 10.48
N ALA A 23 5.22 -12.90 11.36
CA ALA A 23 5.94 -13.64 12.39
C ALA A 23 6.93 -14.65 11.79
N VAL A 24 6.54 -15.37 10.74
CA VAL A 24 7.44 -16.28 10.03
C VAL A 24 8.63 -15.53 9.42
N PHE A 25 8.39 -14.41 8.73
CA PHE A 25 9.48 -13.59 8.18
C PHE A 25 10.40 -13.02 9.26
N ASN A 26 9.86 -12.63 10.41
CA ASN A 26 10.66 -12.13 11.53
C ASN A 26 11.36 -13.24 12.33
N MET A 27 10.94 -14.49 12.20
CA MET A 27 11.67 -15.63 12.76
C MET A 27 12.84 -16.03 11.86
N VAL A 28 12.64 -16.03 10.55
CA VAL A 28 13.63 -16.51 9.57
C VAL A 28 14.59 -15.41 9.12
N GLY A 29 14.10 -14.19 8.88
CA GLY A 29 14.88 -13.07 8.36
C GLY A 29 16.12 -12.72 9.20
N PRO A 30 16.01 -12.62 10.54
CA PRO A 30 17.18 -12.35 11.38
C PRO A 30 18.26 -13.43 11.31
N LEU A 31 17.92 -14.68 10.97
CA LEU A 31 18.91 -15.75 10.76
C LEU A 31 19.84 -15.46 9.56
N PHE A 32 19.39 -14.65 8.61
CA PHE A 32 20.16 -14.21 7.44
C PHE A 32 20.69 -12.77 7.58
N GLY A 33 20.60 -12.17 8.77
CA GLY A 33 21.00 -10.78 9.01
C GLY A 33 20.04 -9.73 8.45
N CYS A 34 18.83 -10.13 8.03
CA CYS A 34 17.82 -9.17 7.56
C CYS A 34 17.16 -8.46 8.75
N PRO A 35 16.80 -7.17 8.59
CA PRO A 35 16.10 -6.41 9.62
C PRO A 35 14.68 -6.94 9.85
N PHE A 36 14.12 -6.64 11.02
CA PHE A 36 12.73 -6.96 11.34
C PHE A 36 11.76 -6.20 10.42
N VAL A 37 10.81 -6.93 9.84
CA VAL A 37 9.77 -6.40 8.95
C VAL A 37 8.53 -6.10 9.79
N THR A 38 7.97 -4.90 9.65
CA THR A 38 6.74 -4.47 10.32
C THR A 38 5.76 -3.82 9.35
N GLY A 39 4.51 -3.65 9.79
CA GLY A 39 3.51 -2.92 9.00
C GLY A 39 3.90 -1.45 8.83
N SER A 40 3.85 -0.96 7.59
CA SER A 40 4.30 0.40 7.27
C SER A 40 3.18 1.42 7.48
N LEU A 41 3.27 2.20 8.55
CA LEU A 41 2.21 3.14 8.96
C LEU A 41 1.98 4.32 7.99
N PRO A 42 3.01 5.00 7.42
CA PRO A 42 2.80 6.06 6.44
C PRO A 42 2.68 5.55 5.01
N HIS A 43 3.40 4.48 4.68
CA HIS A 43 3.47 3.97 3.31
C HIS A 43 2.22 3.19 2.91
N SER A 44 1.66 2.37 3.81
CA SER A 44 0.48 1.58 3.45
C SER A 44 -0.77 2.42 3.11
N PRO A 45 -1.09 3.54 3.80
CA PRO A 45 -2.19 4.40 3.38
C PRO A 45 -1.89 5.17 2.09
N GLN A 46 -0.64 5.61 1.88
CA GLN A 46 -0.22 6.27 0.65
C GLN A 46 -0.36 5.34 -0.56
N PHE A 47 0.05 4.08 -0.41
CA PHE A 47 -0.09 3.05 -1.44
C PHE A 47 -1.55 2.82 -1.82
N VAL A 48 -2.45 2.71 -0.84
CA VAL A 48 -3.90 2.57 -1.10
C VAL A 48 -4.47 3.80 -1.80
N ARG A 49 -4.04 5.01 -1.41
CA ARG A 49 -4.47 6.26 -2.06
C ARG A 49 -4.00 6.35 -3.51
N ALA A 50 -2.79 5.89 -3.82
CA ALA A 50 -2.27 5.84 -5.19
C ALA A 50 -3.08 4.88 -6.10
N LEU A 51 -3.69 3.85 -5.52
CA LEU A 51 -4.59 2.90 -6.20
C LEU A 51 -6.06 3.31 -6.17
N SER A 52 -6.37 4.45 -5.55
CA SER A 52 -7.73 4.95 -5.42
C SER A 52 -8.11 5.80 -6.64
N VAL A 53 -9.18 5.41 -7.31
CA VAL A 53 -9.77 6.20 -8.39
C VAL A 53 -10.75 7.18 -7.75
N SER A 54 -10.30 8.43 -7.59
CA SER A 54 -11.20 9.52 -7.23
C SER A 54 -12.17 9.75 -8.38
N LYS A 55 -13.47 9.56 -8.13
CA LYS A 55 -14.52 10.12 -8.99
C LYS A 55 -14.56 11.64 -8.79
N SER A 56 -13.53 12.34 -9.23
CA SER A 56 -13.60 13.79 -9.41
C SER A 56 -14.43 14.06 -10.66
N SER A 57 -15.75 14.11 -10.52
CA SER A 57 -16.62 14.66 -11.55
C SER A 57 -16.28 16.15 -11.66
N PRO A 58 -15.85 16.66 -12.81
CA PRO A 58 -15.51 18.09 -12.97
C PRO A 58 -16.73 19.04 -12.92
N ASP A 59 -17.95 18.54 -12.68
CA ASP A 59 -19.21 19.28 -12.80
C ASP A 59 -19.88 19.71 -11.47
N GLN A 60 -19.23 19.59 -10.31
CA GLN A 60 -19.79 20.03 -9.02
C GLN A 60 -18.95 21.13 -8.37
N LEU A 61 -18.91 22.31 -8.99
CA LEU A 61 -18.34 23.51 -8.38
C LEU A 61 -19.38 24.41 -7.67
N ASP A 62 -20.68 24.11 -7.74
CA ASP A 62 -21.73 25.11 -7.40
C ASP A 62 -22.71 24.77 -6.26
N ARG A 63 -22.48 23.75 -5.40
CA ARG A 63 -23.39 23.51 -4.26
C ARG A 63 -22.68 23.20 -2.93
N PRO A 64 -22.76 24.08 -1.92
CA PRO A 64 -22.06 23.93 -0.64
C PRO A 64 -22.81 23.05 0.39
N SER A 65 -23.68 22.12 -0.01
CA SER A 65 -24.60 21.48 0.96
C SER A 65 -24.87 19.98 0.83
N GLN A 66 -24.13 19.22 0.01
CA GLN A 66 -24.15 17.76 0.09
C GLN A 66 -22.75 17.18 -0.08
N LEU A 67 -21.98 17.20 1.01
CA LEU A 67 -20.72 16.46 1.15
C LEU A 67 -21.05 14.96 1.32
N MET A 68 -21.75 14.39 0.35
CA MET A 68 -21.93 12.95 0.25
C MET A 68 -20.54 12.40 -0.04
N ARG A 69 -19.84 11.96 1.00
CA ARG A 69 -18.52 11.32 0.93
C ARG A 69 -18.63 10.11 0.01
N THR A 70 -18.46 10.32 -1.30
CA THR A 70 -18.26 9.23 -2.25
C THR A 70 -16.94 8.59 -1.87
N THR A 71 -17.03 7.42 -1.24
CA THR A 71 -15.86 6.60 -0.95
C THR A 71 -15.14 6.33 -2.28
N PRO A 72 -13.82 6.61 -2.36
CA PRO A 72 -13.10 6.38 -3.59
C PRO A 72 -13.06 4.87 -3.86
N PHE A 73 -13.20 4.48 -5.13
CA PHE A 73 -13.07 3.08 -5.52
C PHE A 73 -11.58 2.73 -5.57
N VAL A 74 -11.15 1.70 -4.85
CA VAL A 74 -9.75 1.26 -4.82
C VAL A 74 -9.57 0.02 -5.69
N ALA A 75 -8.58 0.05 -6.59
CA ALA A 75 -8.19 -1.10 -7.37
C ALA A 75 -7.37 -2.08 -6.52
N GLU A 76 -8.05 -3.03 -5.87
CA GLU A 76 -7.45 -4.04 -4.98
C GLU A 76 -6.77 -5.17 -5.76
N GLY A 77 -5.58 -4.91 -6.32
CA GLY A 77 -4.79 -5.88 -7.06
C GLY A 77 -3.62 -6.49 -6.25
N ARG A 78 -3.33 -7.79 -6.47
CA ARG A 78 -2.12 -8.44 -5.92
C ARG A 78 -0.84 -8.16 -6.74
N VAL A 79 -1.01 -7.69 -7.97
CA VAL A 79 0.08 -7.42 -8.92
C VAL A 79 0.86 -6.16 -8.54
N ALA A 80 0.17 -5.10 -8.11
CA ALA A 80 0.78 -3.84 -7.71
C ALA A 80 1.85 -3.99 -6.60
N PRO A 81 1.57 -4.67 -5.46
CA PRO A 81 2.60 -4.88 -4.45
C PRO A 81 3.72 -5.81 -4.92
N LEU A 82 3.42 -6.79 -5.78
CA LEU A 82 4.45 -7.70 -6.32
C LEU A 82 5.46 -6.95 -7.19
N ILE A 83 4.98 -6.10 -8.10
CA ILE A 83 5.83 -5.23 -8.93
C ILE A 83 6.63 -4.27 -8.07
N MET A 84 6.02 -3.69 -7.03
CA MET A 84 6.72 -2.80 -6.12
C MET A 84 7.89 -3.51 -5.43
N TYR A 85 7.67 -4.67 -4.82
CA TYR A 85 8.74 -5.40 -4.13
C TYR A 85 9.79 -5.96 -5.09
N SER A 86 9.43 -6.35 -6.32
CA SER A 86 10.42 -6.77 -7.31
C SER A 86 11.33 -5.61 -7.73
N LEU A 87 10.79 -4.40 -7.89
CA LEU A 87 11.55 -3.19 -8.18
C LEU A 87 12.44 -2.77 -7.00
N VAL A 88 11.99 -2.95 -5.75
CA VAL A 88 12.82 -2.70 -4.56
C VAL A 88 13.97 -3.72 -4.45
N GLY A 89 13.77 -4.96 -4.91
CA GLY A 89 14.81 -5.98 -4.94
C GLY A 89 15.83 -5.80 -6.06
N LEU A 90 15.45 -5.16 -7.17
CA LEU A 90 16.31 -5.02 -8.36
C LEU A 90 17.65 -4.31 -8.08
N PRO A 91 17.71 -3.23 -7.27
CA PRO A 91 18.98 -2.61 -6.89
C PRO A 91 19.94 -3.50 -6.11
N LEU A 92 19.48 -4.58 -5.46
CA LEU A 92 20.37 -5.58 -4.85
C LEU A 92 21.20 -6.33 -5.89
N LEU A 93 20.69 -6.46 -7.13
CA LEU A 93 21.39 -7.09 -8.24
C LEU A 93 22.26 -6.09 -9.03
N TYR A 94 21.81 -4.84 -9.13
CA TYR A 94 22.52 -3.78 -9.86
C TYR A 94 22.52 -2.46 -9.08
N PRO A 95 23.55 -2.22 -8.23
CA PRO A 95 23.58 -1.04 -7.34
C PRO A 95 23.78 0.29 -8.11
N GLY A 96 24.32 0.24 -9.32
CA GLY A 96 24.49 1.43 -10.18
C GLY A 96 23.17 2.11 -10.58
N LEU A 97 22.02 1.45 -10.37
CA LEU A 97 20.70 2.08 -10.58
C LEU A 97 20.38 3.15 -9.52
N LEU A 98 20.89 2.97 -8.29
CA LEU A 98 20.63 3.87 -7.16
C LEU A 98 21.49 5.14 -7.23
N GLU A 99 22.64 5.10 -7.90
CA GLU A 99 23.54 6.26 -8.04
C GLU A 99 22.95 7.39 -8.90
N VAL A 100 21.91 7.09 -9.69
CA VAL A 100 21.25 8.06 -10.59
C VAL A 100 20.22 8.92 -9.84
N ILE A 101 19.75 8.47 -8.67
CA ILE A 101 18.76 9.19 -7.86
C ILE A 101 19.52 9.94 -6.76
N PRO A 102 19.52 11.29 -6.77
CA PRO A 102 20.24 12.10 -5.78
C PRO A 102 19.65 12.00 -4.37
#